data_AF-A0A9E5TLU7-F1
#
_entry.id   AF-A0A9E5TLU7-F1
#
_cell.length_a   1.000
_cell.length_b   1.000
_cell.length_c   1.000
_cell.angle_alpha   90.00
_cell.angle_beta   90.00
_cell.angle_gamma   90.00
#
_symmetry.space_group_name_H-M   'P 1'
#
loop_
_entity.id
_entity.type
_entity.pdbx_description
1 polymer ?
#
loop_
_entity_poly.entity_id
_entity_poly.type
_entity_poly.pdbx_seq_one_letter_code
_entity_poly.pdbx_strand_id
1 'polypeptide(L)'
;VCAAPGAKTALMAFLMRNKGRIISVDSSPRRLQTLEKNVRRVGVDIVHPLLADATKPLPARRTMDLVLVDPPCSGTGIYWRAPAQK
;
A
#
# COMPACT_ATOMS: atom_id res chain seq x y z
N VAL A 1 0.06 -4.68 2.63
CA VAL A 1 -1.01 -4.25 3.56
C VAL A 1 -0.70 -2.86 4.09
N CYS A 2 -1.72 -2.04 4.38
CA CYS A 2 -1.57 -0.61 4.73
C CYS A 2 -0.84 0.16 3.63
N ALA A 3 -1.23 -0.10 2.38
CA ALA A 3 -0.43 0.23 1.21
C ALA A 3 -0.40 1.73 0.88
N ALA A 4 -1.40 2.50 1.31
CA ALA A 4 -1.50 3.91 0.97
C ALA A 4 -0.52 4.78 1.79
N PRO A 5 0.13 5.79 1.20
CA PRO A 5 -0.23 6.48 -0.06
C PRO A 5 0.38 5.88 -1.35
N GLY A 6 0.99 4.69 -1.30
CA GLY A 6 1.39 3.95 -2.51
C GLY A 6 2.89 3.95 -2.83
N ALA A 7 3.75 4.61 -2.06
CA ALA A 7 5.19 4.68 -2.34
C ALA A 7 5.87 3.29 -2.35
N LYS A 8 5.61 2.46 -1.32
CA LYS A 8 6.13 1.09 -1.25
C LYS A 8 5.54 0.20 -2.36
N THR A 9 4.27 0.41 -2.70
CA THR A 9 3.60 -0.28 -3.81
C THR A 9 4.28 0.03 -5.14
N ALA A 10 4.56 1.32 -5.41
CA ALA A 10 5.24 1.75 -6.63
C ALA A 10 6.68 1.21 -6.71
N LEU A 11 7.40 1.19 -5.58
CA LEU A 11 8.74 0.59 -5.51
C LEU A 11 8.70 -0.91 -5.85
N MET A 12 7.75 -1.66 -5.29
CA MET A 12 7.59 -3.08 -5.63
C MET A 12 7.28 -3.28 -7.11
N ALA A 13 6.38 -2.48 -7.68
CA ALA A 13 6.06 -2.56 -9.10
C ALA A 13 7.29 -2.27 -9.98
N PHE A 14 8.11 -1.29 -9.61
CA PHE A 14 9.37 -1.00 -10.29
C PHE A 14 10.35 -2.18 -10.21
N LEU A 15 10.55 -2.77 -9.03
CA LEU A 15 11.41 -3.95 -8.84
C LEU A 15 10.91 -5.17 -9.64
N MET A 16 9.59 -5.32 -9.77
CA MET A 16 8.94 -6.35 -10.58
C MET A 16 8.95 -6.02 -12.08
N ARG A 17 9.56 -4.89 -12.49
CA ARG A 17 9.55 -4.37 -13.86
C ARG A 17 8.14 -4.29 -14.45
N ASN A 18 7.18 -3.92 -13.61
CA ASN A 18 5.78 -3.79 -13.95
C ASN A 18 5.17 -5.09 -14.55
N LYS A 19 5.60 -6.26 -14.04
CA LYS A 19 5.07 -7.58 -14.42
C LYS A 19 4.51 -8.31 -13.21
N GLY A 20 3.47 -9.12 -13.44
CA GLY A 20 2.81 -9.89 -12.39
C GLY A 20 1.63 -9.12 -11.79
N ARG A 21 1.43 -9.26 -10.47
CA ARG A 21 0.27 -8.70 -9.78
C ARG A 21 0.61 -8.23 -8.38
N ILE A 22 0.18 -7.03 -8.03
CA ILE A 22 0.28 -6.48 -6.67
C ILE A 22 -1.13 -6.20 -6.14
N ILE A 23 -1.44 -6.72 -4.96
CA ILE A 23 -2.68 -6.40 -4.24
C ILE A 23 -2.36 -5.42 -3.12
N SER A 24 -2.85 -4.19 -3.27
CA SER A 24 -2.63 -3.10 -2.32
C SER A 24 -3.84 -2.95 -1.40
N VAL A 25 -3.73 -3.49 -0.20
CA VAL A 25 -4.80 -3.46 0.81
C VAL A 25 -4.67 -2.23 1.71
N ASP A 26 -5.77 -1.51 1.92
CA ASP A 26 -5.90 -0.44 2.94
C ASP A 26 -7.36 -0.38 3.42
N SER A 27 -7.58 0.07 4.65
CA SER A 27 -8.92 0.17 5.25
C SER A 27 -9.63 1.49 4.91
N SER A 28 -8.92 2.48 4.37
CA SER A 28 -9.49 3.80 4.05
C SER A 28 -9.72 3.97 2.54
N PRO A 29 -10.96 4.20 2.08
CA PRO A 29 -11.26 4.39 0.67
C PRO A 29 -10.59 5.66 0.11
N ARG A 30 -10.56 6.74 0.90
CA ARG A 30 -9.87 7.99 0.54
C ARG A 30 -8.38 7.77 0.29
N ARG A 31 -7.71 7.00 1.16
CA ARG A 31 -6.28 6.70 1.02
C ARG A 31 -6.01 5.79 -0.17
N LEU A 32 -6.89 4.84 -0.48
CA LEU A 32 -6.78 4.02 -1.69
C LEU A 32 -6.90 4.85 -2.97
N GLN A 33 -7.81 5.82 -3.04
CA GLN A 33 -7.88 6.73 -4.18
C GLN A 33 -6.58 7.50 -4.38
N THR A 34 -5.94 7.96 -3.30
CA THR A 34 -4.62 8.60 -3.36
C THR A 34 -3.56 7.63 -3.88
N LEU A 35 -3.53 6.39 -3.38
CA LEU A 35 -2.63 5.35 -3.87
C LEU A 35 -2.81 5.14 -5.37
N GLU A 36 -4.05 4.98 -5.83
CA GLU A 36 -4.38 4.69 -7.22
C GLU A 36 -3.94 5.84 -8.16
N LYS A 37 -4.15 7.09 -7.73
CA LYS A 37 -3.65 8.27 -8.45
C LYS A 37 -2.11 8.27 -8.51
N ASN A 38 -1.45 7.97 -7.40
CA ASN A 38 0.00 8.01 -7.31
C ASN A 38 0.67 6.94 -8.16
N VAL A 39 0.18 5.69 -8.11
CA VAL A 39 0.73 4.57 -8.91
C VAL A 39 0.49 4.78 -10.41
N ARG A 40 -0.70 5.27 -10.79
CA ARG A 40 -0.97 5.62 -12.21
C ARG A 40 -0.08 6.74 -12.71
N ARG A 41 0.17 7.77 -11.89
CA ARG A 41 1.05 8.89 -12.26
C ARG A 41 2.48 8.45 -12.60
N VAL A 42 2.96 7.36 -12.01
CA VAL A 42 4.31 6.81 -12.26
C VAL A 42 4.29 5.65 -13.27
N GLY A 43 3.18 5.43 -13.96
CA GLY A 43 3.08 4.44 -15.05
C GLY A 43 2.98 2.98 -14.58
N VAL A 44 2.53 2.74 -13.34
CA VAL A 44 2.32 1.39 -12.81
C VAL A 44 0.89 0.93 -13.09
N ASP A 45 0.75 -0.26 -13.69
CA ASP A 45 -0.54 -0.84 -14.12
C ASP A 45 -0.85 -2.20 -13.44
N ILE A 46 0.12 -2.85 -12.80
CA ILE A 46 -0.06 -4.15 -12.14
C ILE A 46 -0.66 -4.09 -10.71
N VAL A 47 -1.14 -2.92 -10.29
CA VAL A 47 -1.62 -2.67 -8.92
C VAL A 47 -3.14 -2.77 -8.86
N HIS A 48 -3.63 -3.61 -7.96
CA HIS A 48 -5.04 -3.78 -7.67
C HIS A 48 -5.34 -3.33 -6.23
N PRO A 49 -5.98 -2.16 -6.06
CA PRO A 49 -6.45 -1.70 -4.76
C PRO A 49 -7.49 -2.65 -4.18
N LEU A 50 -7.42 -2.95 -2.89
CA LEU A 50 -8.42 -3.70 -2.15
C LEU A 50 -8.79 -2.96 -0.87
N LEU A 51 -10.05 -2.55 -0.76
CA LEU A 51 -10.59 -1.98 0.47
C LEU A 51 -10.91 -3.10 1.45
N ALA A 52 -10.06 -3.28 2.45
CA ALA A 52 -10.27 -4.28 3.49
C ALA A 52 -9.54 -3.91 4.78
N ASP A 53 -10.09 -4.39 5.89
CA ASP A 53 -9.40 -4.42 7.18
C ASP A 53 -8.50 -5.67 7.22
N ALA A 54 -7.20 -5.44 7.25
CA ALA A 54 -6.22 -6.52 7.24
C ALA A 54 -6.07 -7.26 8.58
N THR A 55 -6.74 -6.80 9.64
CA THR A 55 -6.86 -7.55 10.90
C THR A 55 -7.91 -8.67 10.80
N LYS A 56 -8.75 -8.63 9.76
CA LYS A 56 -9.79 -9.63 9.47
C LYS A 56 -9.35 -10.52 8.30
N PRO A 57 -9.94 -11.72 8.18
CA PRO A 57 -9.75 -12.55 6.98
C PRO A 57 -10.04 -11.74 5.73
N LEU A 58 -9.06 -11.65 4.83
CA LEU A 58 -9.23 -10.92 3.59
C LEU A 58 -10.27 -11.61 2.70
N PRO A 59 -11.08 -10.83 1.96
CA PRO A 59 -12.00 -11.39 0.99
C PRO A 59 -11.20 -12.14 -0.08
N ALA A 60 -11.37 -13.46 -0.09
CA ALA A 60 -10.63 -14.50 -0.82
C ALA A 60 -9.32 -14.97 -0.16
N ARG A 61 -9.25 -16.30 0.09
CA ARG A 61 -8.01 -17.06 0.32
C ARG A 61 -7.15 -17.00 -0.95
N ARG A 62 -6.52 -15.85 -1.20
CA ARG A 62 -5.54 -15.73 -2.28
C ARG A 62 -4.18 -16.10 -1.72
N THR A 63 -3.55 -17.10 -2.32
CA THR A 63 -2.14 -17.38 -2.09
C THR A 63 -1.33 -16.21 -2.66
N MET A 64 -0.47 -15.64 -1.83
CA MET A 64 0.49 -14.62 -2.23
C MET A 64 1.88 -15.24 -2.12
N ASP A 65 2.73 -15.04 -3.12
CA ASP A 65 4.12 -15.49 -3.06
C ASP A 65 4.92 -14.70 -2.00
N LEU A 66 4.54 -13.43 -1.79
CA LEU A 66 5.14 -12.54 -0.82
C LEU A 66 4.10 -11.57 -0.25
N VAL A 67 4.17 -11.30 1.05
CA VAL A 67 3.35 -10.30 1.71
C VAL A 67 4.25 -9.26 2.38
N LEU A 68 4.08 -7.99 2.00
CA LEU A 68 4.70 -6.85 2.68
C LEU A 68 3.67 -6.18 3.61
N VAL A 69 4.02 -6.05 4.88
CA VAL A 69 3.20 -5.40 5.91
C VAL A 69 3.90 -4.14 6.40
N ASP A 70 3.24 -3.00 6.24
CA ASP A 70 3.70 -1.68 6.70
C ASP A 70 2.67 -1.12 7.70
N PRO A 71 2.66 -1.63 8.94
CA PRO A 71 1.59 -1.32 9.88
C PRO A 71 1.65 0.15 10.32
N PRO A 72 0.51 0.76 10.70
CA PRO A 72 0.52 2.06 11.34
C PRO A 72 1.41 2.00 12.58
N CYS A 73 2.36 2.93 12.68
CA CYS A 73 3.31 3.02 13.80
C CYS A 73 3.08 4.31 14.59
N SER A 74 3.69 4.41 15.77
CA SER A 74 3.57 5.59 16.65
C SER A 74 4.13 6.89 16.07
N GLY A 75 4.79 6.85 14.89
CA GLY A 75 5.39 8.02 14.27
C GLY A 75 6.62 8.59 14.99
N THR A 76 7.09 7.97 16.07
CA THR A 76 8.21 8.51 16.87
C THR A 76 9.48 8.71 16.04
N GLY A 77 9.73 7.85 15.05
CA GLY A 77 10.91 7.93 14.18
C GLY A 77 10.93 9.12 13.21
N ILE A 78 9.80 9.83 13.03
CA ILE A 78 9.71 11.02 12.16
C ILE A 78 9.56 12.32 12.96
N TYR A 79 9.62 12.27 14.28
CA TYR A 79 9.44 13.45 15.16
C TYR A 79 10.35 14.63 14.77
N TRP A 80 11.62 14.36 14.46
CA TRP A 80 12.58 15.38 14.02
C TRP A 80 12.22 16.07 12.70
N ARG A 81 11.45 15.41 11.83
CA ARG A 81 11.04 15.94 10.52
C ARG A 81 9.65 16.56 10.54
N ALA A 82 8.77 16.06 11.40
CA ALA A 82 7.37 16.48 11.50
C ALA A 82 6.92 16.50 12.98
N PRO A 83 7.36 17.48 13.78
CA PRO A 83 7.11 17.51 15.22
C PRO A 83 5.63 17.67 15.60
N ALA A 84 4.79 18.18 14.69
CA ALA A 84 3.36 18.41 14.90
C ALA A 84 2.45 17.20 14.60
N GLN A 85 2.99 16.05 14.16
CA GLN A 85 2.20 14.85 13.94
C GLN A 85 1.91 14.14 15.27
N LYS A 86 0.89 14.63 15.99
CA LYS A 86 0.13 13.92 17.01
C LYS A 86 -1.33 14.32 16.91
#